data_AF-A0A0S3SSQ3-F1
#
_entry.id   AF-A0A0S3SSQ3-F1
#
_cell.length_a   1.000
_cell.length_b   1.000
_cell.length_c   1.000
_cell.angle_alpha   90.00
_cell.angle_beta   90.00
_cell.angle_gamma   90.00
#
_symmetry.space_group_name_H-M   'P 1'
#
loop_
_entity.id
_entity.type
_entity.pdbx_description
1 polymer ?
#
loop_
_entity_poly.entity_id
_entity_poly.type
_entity_poly.pdbx_seq_one_letter_code
_entity_poly.pdbx_strand_id
1 'polypeptide(L)' 'FLQFVTGAPRLPLGGLASLSPMLTIVRKHSNHHPDTDLPSVMTCVNYLKLPPYSSKEIMKEKLLYVITEGQGSFHLS' A
#
# COMPACT_ATOMS: atom_id res chain seq x y z
N PHE A 1 0.29 7.81 3.77
CA PHE A 1 -0.67 6.71 3.54
C PHE A 1 -1.68 7.03 2.45
N LEU A 2 -2.55 8.04 2.60
CA LEU A 2 -3.61 8.33 1.61
C LEU A 2 -3.07 8.52 0.19
N GLN A 3 -2.08 9.39 0.00
CA GLN A 3 -1.44 9.61 -1.30
C GLN A 3 -0.78 8.35 -1.85
N PHE A 4 -0.18 7.52 -0.99
CA PHE A 4 0.44 6.27 -1.39
C PHE A 4 -0.60 5.28 -1.93
N VAL A 5 -1.74 5.15 -1.26
CA VAL A 5 -2.77 4.15 -1.63
C VAL A 5 -3.71 4.64 -2.72
N THR A 6 -4.06 5.93 -2.72
CA THR A 6 -5.10 6.52 -3.57
C THR A 6 -4.56 7.47 -4.64
N GLY A 7 -3.27 7.81 -4.61
CA GLY A 7 -2.69 8.87 -5.45
C GLY A 7 -3.08 10.30 -5.03
N ALA A 8 -4.05 10.47 -4.12
CA ALA A 8 -4.56 11.76 -3.70
C ALA A 8 -4.15 12.10 -2.25
N PRO A 9 -3.78 13.37 -1.95
CA PRO A 9 -3.45 13.78 -0.59
C PRO A 9 -4.67 13.90 0.33
N ARG A 10 -5.89 13.87 -0.24
CA ARG A 10 -7.17 14.03 0.49
C ARG A 10 -8.19 13.01 0.01
N LEU A 11 -9.08 12.61 0.93
CA LEU A 11 -10.21 11.74 0.65
C LEU A 11 -11.38 12.51 0.02
N PRO A 12 -12.27 11.82 -0.73
CA PRO A 12 -13.54 12.40 -1.16
C PRO A 12 -14.46 12.69 0.03
N LEU A 13 -15.50 13.49 -0.22
CA LEU A 13 -16.58 13.69 0.75
C LEU A 13 -17.23 12.34 1.07
N GLY A 14 -17.33 12.03 2.36
CA GLY A 14 -17.74 10.70 2.86
C GLY A 14 -16.59 9.72 3.12
N GLY A 15 -15.33 10.14 2.96
CA GLY A 15 -14.17 9.42 3.45
C GLY A 15 -13.81 8.18 2.62
N LEU A 16 -13.23 7.15 3.28
CA LEU A 16 -12.78 5.93 2.60
C LEU A 16 -13.92 5.15 1.94
N ALA A 17 -15.12 5.20 2.52
CA ALA A 17 -16.31 4.52 1.99
C ALA A 17 -16.77 5.09 0.64
N SER A 18 -16.40 6.35 0.35
CA SER A 18 -16.73 7.03 -0.90
C SER A 18 -15.66 6.87 -1.99
N LEU A 19 -14.62 6.05 -1.76
CA LEU A 19 -13.64 5.76 -2.80
C LEU A 19 -14.31 4.94 -3.93
N SER A 20 -14.08 5.38 -5.17
CA SER A 20 -14.57 4.69 -6.37
C SER A 20 -13.39 4.44 -7.31
N PRO A 21 -12.92 3.18 -7.45
CA PRO A 21 -13.41 1.97 -6.76
C PRO A 21 -13.04 1.95 -5.26
N MET A 22 -13.71 1.11 -4.46
CA MET A 22 -13.43 0.99 -3.02
C MET A 22 -12.01 0.47 -2.76
N LEU A 23 -11.39 0.96 -1.68
CA LEU A 23 -10.08 0.47 -1.24
C LEU A 23 -10.17 -1.03 -0.96
N THR A 24 -9.37 -1.80 -1.71
CA THR A 24 -9.29 -3.25 -1.57
C THR A 24 -7.89 -3.65 -1.12
N ILE A 25 -7.81 -4.46 -0.07
CA ILE A 25 -6.55 -5.00 0.45
C ILE A 25 -6.50 -6.49 0.12
N VAL A 26 -5.42 -6.93 -0.53
CA VAL A 26 -5.24 -8.34 -0.85
C VAL A 26 -3.87 -8.85 -0.44
N ARG A 27 -3.80 -10.17 -0.29
CA ARG A 27 -2.55 -10.89 -0.05
C ARG A 27 -1.77 -11.03 -1.36
N LYS A 28 -0.52 -10.61 -1.35
CA LYS A 28 0.45 -10.80 -2.44
C LYS A 28 1.02 -12.23 -2.37
N HIS A 29 1.29 -12.84 -3.51
CA HIS A 29 2.12 -14.04 -3.57
C HIS A 29 3.58 -13.68 -3.25
N SER A 30 4.21 -14.42 -2.35
CA SER A 30 5.61 -14.27 -1.98
C SER A 30 6.23 -15.66 -1.88
N ASN A 31 7.47 -15.81 -2.31
CA ASN A 31 8.13 -17.11 -2.43
C ASN A 31 8.73 -17.57 -1.09
N HIS A 32 9.79 -16.89 -0.61
CA HIS A 32 10.62 -17.40 0.49
C HIS A 32 10.80 -16.44 1.67
N HIS A 33 10.79 -15.13 1.44
CA HIS A 33 11.04 -14.12 2.49
C HIS A 33 9.99 -13.01 2.46
N PRO A 34 8.73 -13.29 2.85
CA PRO A 34 7.66 -12.30 2.81
C PRO A 34 7.95 -11.08 3.69
N ASP A 35 8.77 -11.23 4.73
CA ASP A 35 9.15 -10.16 5.65
C ASP A 35 10.11 -9.13 5.04
N THR A 36 10.78 -9.47 3.94
CA THR A 36 11.65 -8.54 3.20
C THR A 36 10.94 -7.90 2.01
N ASP A 37 9.84 -8.49 1.54
CA ASP A 37 9.08 -7.95 0.41
C ASP A 37 8.41 -6.62 0.78
N LEU A 38 8.41 -5.68 -0.16
CA LEU A 38 7.66 -4.43 0.00
C LEU A 38 6.19 -4.60 -0.43
N PRO A 39 5.26 -3.88 0.22
CA PRO A 39 3.90 -3.78 -0.25
C PRO A 39 3.86 -3.01 -1.58
N SER A 40 2.83 -3.28 -2.39
CA SER A 40 2.64 -2.60 -3.68
C SER A 40 1.22 -2.06 -3.80
N VAL A 41 1.07 -0.98 -4.55
CA VAL A 41 -0.20 -0.27 -4.72
C VAL A 41 -0.53 -0.13 -6.20
N MET A 42 -1.80 -0.25 -6.53
CA MET A 42 -2.36 0.17 -7.82
C MET A 42 -3.35 1.29 -7.54
N THR A 43 -2.86 2.52 -7.62
CA THR A 43 -3.61 3.72 -7.22
C THR A 43 -4.86 3.94 -8.06
N CYS A 44 -4.81 3.67 -9.37
CA CYS A 44 -5.95 3.80 -10.29
C CYS A 44 -7.18 2.98 -9.88
N VAL A 45 -6.98 1.90 -9.11
CA VAL A 45 -8.04 1.00 -8.66
C VAL A 45 -8.09 0.83 -7.15
N ASN A 46 -7.46 1.75 -6.39
CA ASN A 46 -7.39 1.74 -4.92
C ASN A 46 -7.06 0.35 -4.35
N TYR A 47 -6.01 -0.28 -4.88
CA TYR A 47 -5.70 -1.68 -4.57
C TYR A 47 -4.34 -1.79 -3.86
N LEU A 48 -4.35 -2.26 -2.61
CA LEU A 48 -3.15 -2.46 -1.79
C LEU A 48 -2.83 -3.95 -1.67
N LYS A 49 -1.67 -4.37 -2.16
CA LYS A 49 -1.18 -5.75 -2.08
C LYS A 49 -0.15 -5.86 -0.96
N LEU A 50 -0.46 -6.65 0.06
CA LEU A 50 0.41 -6.91 1.21
C LEU A 50 1.06 -8.29 1.11
N PRO A 51 2.39 -8.39 1.22
CA PRO A 51 3.05 -9.67 1.51
C PRO A 51 2.47 -10.32 2.77
N PRO A 52 2.53 -11.65 2.89
CA PRO A 52 2.10 -12.36 4.08
C PRO A 52 3.15 -12.27 5.19
N TYR A 53 3.31 -11.06 5.75
CA TYR A 53 4.23 -10.79 6.84
C TYR A 53 3.97 -11.69 8.05
N SER A 54 5.04 -12.10 8.71
CA SER A 54 4.98 -12.95 9.90
C SER A 54 4.40 -12.22 11.12
N SER A 55 4.46 -10.89 11.14
CA SER A 55 3.91 -10.06 12.23
C SER A 55 3.34 -8.73 11.77
N LYS A 56 2.51 -8.12 12.62
CA LYS A 56 1.95 -6.78 12.41
C LYS A 56 3.03 -5.71 12.49
N GLU A 57 4.04 -5.93 13.31
CA GLU A 57 5.17 -5.05 13.53
C GLU A 57 6.00 -4.91 12.25
N ILE A 58 6.31 -6.02 11.58
CA ILE A 58 7.00 -6.03 10.29
C ILE A 58 6.15 -5.36 9.22
N MET A 59 4.85 -5.69 9.15
CA MET A 59 3.93 -5.03 8.21
C MET A 59 3.92 -3.52 8.40
N LYS A 60 3.88 -3.04 9.64
CA LYS A 60 3.91 -1.61 9.99
C LYS A 60 5.24 -0.98 9.56
N GLU A 61 6.37 -1.62 9.84
CA GLU A 61 7.69 -1.15 9.42
C GLU A 61 7.77 -1.00 7.91
N LYS A 62 7.39 -2.04 7.15
CA LYS A 62 7.43 -1.99 5.67
C LYS A 62 6.46 -0.98 5.09
N LEU A 63 5.27 -0.84 5.66
CA LEU A 63 4.30 0.19 5.24
C LEU A 63 4.84 1.59 5.50
N LEU A 64 5.42 1.85 6.68
CA LEU A 64 5.99 3.14 6.99
C LEU A 64 7.15 3.45 6.04
N TYR A 65 8.05 2.49 5.81
CA TYR A 65 9.16 2.62 4.87
C TYR A 65 8.69 3.05 3.48
N VAL A 66 7.71 2.37 2.86
CA VAL A 66 7.23 2.77 1.53
C VAL A 66 6.46 4.09 1.53
N ILE A 67 5.83 4.46 2.64
CA ILE A 67 5.09 5.73 2.74
C ILE A 67 6.06 6.90 2.88
N THR A 68 7.20 6.72 3.55
CA THR A 68 8.21 7.77 3.73
C THR A 68 9.14 7.86 2.53
N GLU A 69 9.67 6.73 2.06
CA GLU A 69 10.64 6.69 0.96
C GLU A 69 9.97 6.77 -0.43
N GLY A 70 8.77 6.20 -0.57
CA GLY A 70 8.02 6.17 -1.84
C GLY A 70 7.38 7.52 -2.22
N GLN A 71 7.50 8.55 -1.38
CA GLN A 71 7.11 9.93 -1.71
C GLN A 71 8.10 10.60 -2.68
N GLY A 72 9.36 10.15 -2.71
CA GLY A 72 10.43 10.77 -3.49
C GLY A 72 10.91 9.98 -4.72
N SER A 73 10.66 8.66 -4.77
CA SER A 73 11.19 7.84 -5.85
C SER A 73 10.19 6.79 -6.34
N PHE A 74 9.48 7.13 -7.41
CA PHE A 74 8.94 6.13 -8.32
C PHE A 74 10.13 5.54 -9.10
N HIS A 75 10.88 4.60 -8.51
CA HIS A 75 11.67 3.69 -9.33
C HIS A 75 10.71 2.73 -10.03
N LEU A 76 10.13 3.23 -11.12
CA LEU A 76 9.59 2.39 -12.17
C LEU A 76 10.81 1.87 -12.94
N SER A 77 11.31 0.70 -12.57
CA SER A 77 12.33 -0.05 -13.32
C SER A 77 11.96 -1.52 -13.31
#